data_AF-D6WV28-F1
#
_entry.id   AF-D6WV28-F1
#
_cell.length_a   1.000
_cell.length_b   1.000
_cell.length_c   1.000
_cell.angle_alpha   90.00
_cell.angle_beta   90.00
_cell.angle_gamma   90.00
#
_symmetry.space_group_name_H-M   'P 1'
#
loop_
_entity.id
_entity.type
_entity.pdbx_description
1 polymer ?
#
loop_
_entity_poly.entity_id
_entity_poly.type
_entity_poly.pdbx_seq_one_letter_code
_entity_poly.pdbx_strand_id
1 'polypeptide(L)'
;MYELHSAVVSLAQKCYNNREFGIEEFVKKLLTAENILKNSIKYLLYEPMKSPEGRLAQNTLSELKMLLLSINNIQLGEKKKETRKPKKKK
;
A
#
# COMPACT_ATOMS: atom_id res chain seq x y z
N MET A 1 -16.44 3.61 2.57
CA MET A 1 -15.46 2.50 2.73
C MET A 1 -14.28 2.61 1.76
N TYR A 2 -14.45 3.04 0.50
CA TYR A 2 -13.33 3.21 -0.45
C TYR A 2 -12.22 4.16 0.01
N GLU A 3 -12.60 5.28 0.60
CA GLU A 3 -11.65 6.29 1.07
C GLU A 3 -10.88 5.86 2.33
N LEU A 4 -11.34 4.80 3.01
CA LEU A 4 -10.68 4.31 4.22
C LEU A 4 -9.26 3.83 3.92
N HIS A 5 -9.04 3.21 2.75
CA HIS A 5 -7.70 2.80 2.36
C HIS A 5 -6.77 4.01 2.21
N SER A 6 -7.25 5.10 1.61
CA SER A 6 -6.46 6.32 1.40
C SER A 6 -6.08 6.97 2.73
N ALA A 7 -7.01 7.01 3.68
CA ALA A 7 -6.75 7.46 5.05
C ALA A 7 -5.69 6.58 5.75
N VAL A 8 -5.78 5.24 5.62
CA VAL A 8 -4.80 4.32 6.23
C VAL A 8 -3.42 4.47 5.60
N VAL A 9 -3.33 4.64 4.28
CA VAL A 9 -2.07 4.86 3.56
C VAL A 9 -1.45 6.20 3.98
N SER A 10 -2.24 7.27 4.01
CA SER A 10 -1.77 8.59 4.44
C SER A 10 -1.31 8.59 5.90
N LEU A 11 -2.04 7.92 6.78
CA LEU A 11 -1.64 7.74 8.18
C LEU A 11 -0.32 6.97 8.27
N ALA A 12 -0.20 5.84 7.57
CA ALA A 12 1.00 5.03 7.57
C ALA A 12 2.22 5.83 7.07
N GLN A 13 2.06 6.63 6.01
CA GLN A 13 3.12 7.50 5.49
C GLN A 13 3.53 8.57 6.51
N LYS A 14 2.56 9.22 7.17
CA LYS A 14 2.84 10.22 8.20
C LYS A 14 3.60 9.63 9.37
N CYS A 15 3.16 8.48 9.88
CA CYS A 15 3.83 7.82 10.99
C CYS A 15 5.22 7.28 10.61
N TYR A 16 5.40 6.81 9.37
CA TYR A 16 6.72 6.44 8.84
C TYR A 16 7.65 7.66 8.76
N ASN A 17 7.16 8.81 8.29
CA ASN A 17 7.91 10.07 8.29
C ASN A 17 8.26 10.55 9.71
N ASN A 18 7.33 10.38 10.65
CA ASN A 18 7.55 10.69 12.07
C ASN A 18 8.43 9.65 12.79
N ARG A 19 8.87 8.59 12.10
CA ARG A 19 9.65 7.47 12.65
C ARG A 19 8.97 6.77 13.83
N GLU A 20 7.64 6.83 13.91
CA GLU A 20 6.88 6.18 15.00
C GLU A 20 6.94 4.66 14.90
N PHE A 21 7.04 4.12 13.68
CA PHE A 21 7.16 2.68 13.46
C PHE A 21 8.25 2.37 12.44
N GLY A 22 8.86 1.18 12.58
CA GLY A 22 9.81 0.63 11.62
C GLY A 22 9.16 0.21 10.30
N ILE A 23 9.98 -0.12 9.30
CA ILE A 23 9.50 -0.45 7.95
C ILE A 23 8.60 -1.70 7.97
N GLU A 24 8.86 -2.66 8.86
CA GLU A 24 8.00 -3.83 9.06
C GLU A 24 6.56 -3.45 9.46
N GLU A 25 6.39 -2.50 10.38
CA GLU A 25 5.07 -2.02 10.77
C GLU A 25 4.42 -1.19 9.65
N PHE A 26 5.21 -0.40 8.93
CA PHE A 26 4.72 0.34 7.77
C PHE A 26 4.15 -0.60 6.70
N VAL A 27 4.86 -1.69 6.39
CA VAL A 27 4.39 -2.74 5.46
C VAL A 27 3.14 -3.43 5.99
N LYS A 28 3.05 -3.75 7.29
CA LYS A 28 1.82 -4.30 7.89
C LYS A 28 0.63 -3.37 7.72
N LYS A 29 0.78 -2.06 7.94
CA LYS A 29 -0.30 -1.09 7.75
C LYS A 29 -0.72 -0.98 6.28
N LEU A 30 0.22 -1.04 5.35
CA LEU A 30 -0.06 -1.07 3.91
C LEU A 30 -0.80 -2.35 3.48
N LEU A 31 -0.44 -3.51 4.04
CA LEU A 31 -1.18 -4.78 3.85
C LEU A 31 -2.61 -4.69 4.38
N THR A 32 -2.82 -4.03 5.51
CA THR A 32 -4.18 -3.78 6.03
C THR A 32 -4.98 -2.90 5.09
N ALA A 33 -4.38 -1.84 4.55
CA ALA A 33 -5.02 -0.98 3.54
C ALA A 33 -5.37 -1.77 2.26
N GLU A 34 -4.47 -2.65 1.81
CA GLU A 34 -4.70 -3.55 0.68
C GLU A 34 -5.92 -4.45 0.92
N ASN A 35 -6.04 -5.04 2.11
CA ASN A 35 -7.15 -5.94 2.44
C ASN A 35 -8.50 -5.21 2.48
N ILE A 36 -8.53 -3.99 3.03
CA ILE A 36 -9.72 -3.11 3.00
C ILE A 36 -10.11 -2.79 1.55
N LEU A 37 -9.11 -2.52 0.71
CA LEU A 37 -9.33 -2.21 -0.70
C LEU A 37 -9.87 -3.42 -1.48
N LYS A 38 -9.31 -4.62 -1.25
CA LYS A 38 -9.82 -5.88 -1.83
C LYS A 38 -11.25 -6.18 -1.43
N ASN A 39 -11.58 -6.02 -0.14
CA ASN A 39 -12.95 -6.19 0.33
C ASN A 39 -13.88 -5.17 -0.35
N SER A 40 -13.45 -3.93 -0.47
CA SER A 40 -14.25 -2.90 -1.14
C SER A 40 -14.42 -3.21 -2.64
N ILE A 41 -13.40 -3.68 -3.35
CA ILE A 41 -13.51 -4.10 -4.76
C ILE A 41 -14.51 -5.24 -4.91
N LYS A 42 -14.51 -6.22 -3.99
CA LYS A 42 -15.45 -7.35 -4.01
C LYS A 42 -16.91 -6.87 -3.98
N TYR A 43 -17.22 -5.80 -3.27
CA TYR A 43 -18.56 -5.22 -3.23
C TYR A 43 -18.93 -4.47 -4.53
N LEU A 44 -17.98 -3.82 -5.21
CA LEU A 44 -18.26 -3.12 -6.48
C LEU A 44 -18.33 -4.05 -7.69
N LEU A 45 -17.70 -5.23 -7.62
CA LEU A 45 -17.57 -6.11 -8.80
C LEU A 45 -18.90 -6.70 -9.26
N TYR A 46 -19.94 -6.61 -8.44
CA TYR A 46 -21.29 -7.05 -8.78
C TYR A 46 -22.05 -6.04 -9.67
N GLU A 47 -21.53 -4.82 -9.82
CA GLU A 47 -22.17 -3.76 -10.59
C GLU A 47 -21.72 -3.75 -12.07
N PRO A 48 -22.60 -3.35 -13.01
CA PRO A 48 -22.26 -3.28 -14.42
C PRO A 48 -21.16 -2.25 -14.69
N MET A 49 -20.18 -2.58 -15.55
CA MET A 49 -19.00 -1.74 -15.86
C MET A 49 -19.30 -0.29 -16.28
N LYS A 50 -20.50 -0.01 -16.83
CA LYS A 50 -20.91 1.34 -17.25
C LYS A 50 -21.50 2.18 -16.12
N SER A 51 -21.79 1.60 -14.96
CA SER A 51 -22.27 2.33 -13.79
C SER A 51 -21.16 3.21 -13.20
N PRO A 52 -21.50 4.28 -12.47
CA PRO A 52 -20.53 5.06 -11.71
C PRO A 52 -19.74 4.18 -10.72
N GLU A 53 -20.37 3.15 -10.12
CA GLU A 53 -19.69 2.17 -9.28
C GLU A 53 -18.70 1.28 -10.06
N GLY A 54 -19.07 0.83 -11.26
CA GLY A 54 -18.19 0.01 -12.11
C GLY A 54 -16.93 0.77 -12.57
N ARG A 55 -17.04 2.07 -12.82
CA ARG A 55 -15.87 2.94 -13.07
C ARG A 55 -15.03 3.14 -11.81
N LEU A 56 -15.68 3.30 -10.66
CA LEU A 56 -15.00 3.40 -9.38
C LEU A 56 -14.19 2.13 -9.09
N ALA A 57 -14.75 0.95 -9.37
CA ALA A 57 -14.05 -0.33 -9.23
C ALA A 57 -12.75 -0.38 -10.02
N GLN A 58 -12.76 0.07 -11.27
CA GLN A 58 -11.57 0.09 -12.12
C GLN A 58 -10.49 1.03 -11.60
N ASN A 59 -10.88 2.21 -11.11
CA ASN A 59 -9.95 3.16 -10.49
C ASN A 59 -9.34 2.56 -9.22
N THR A 60 -10.18 1.98 -8.35
CA THR A 60 -9.74 1.31 -7.11
C THR A 60 -8.81 0.12 -7.39
N LEU A 61 -9.05 -0.64 -8.48
CA LEU A 61 -8.19 -1.76 -8.89
C LEU A 61 -6.82 -1.28 -9.38
N SER A 62 -6.78 -0.11 -10.03
CA SER A 62 -5.53 0.54 -10.44
C SER A 62 -4.75 1.08 -9.24
N GLU A 63 -5.44 1.68 -8.26
CA GLU A 63 -4.85 2.10 -6.99
C GLU A 63 -4.29 0.91 -6.20
N LEU A 64 -4.99 -0.22 -6.17
CA LEU A 64 -4.50 -1.46 -5.55
C LEU A 64 -3.16 -1.92 -6.16
N LYS A 65 -3.06 -1.89 -7.50
CA LYS A 65 -1.81 -2.24 -8.19
C LYS A 65 -0.67 -1.28 -7.83
N MET A 66 -0.95 0.03 -7.78
CA MET A 66 0.03 1.05 -7.39
C MET A 66 0.50 0.88 -5.94
N LEU A 67 -0.42 0.53 -5.03
CA LEU A 67 -0.11 0.25 -3.64
C LEU A 67 0.81 -0.97 -3.51
N LEU A 68 0.49 -2.07 -4.20
CA LEU A 68 1.30 -3.29 -4.24
C LEU A 68 2.70 -3.03 -4.80
N LEU A 69 2.80 -2.27 -5.89
CA LEU A 69 4.09 -1.84 -6.45
C LEU A 69 4.89 -1.01 -5.45
N SER A 70 4.23 -0.13 -4.70
CA SER A 70 4.89 0.67 -3.67
C SER A 70 5.41 -0.19 -2.52
N ILE A 71 4.61 -1.15 -2.02
CA ILE A 71 5.02 -2.12 -0.99
C ILE A 71 6.23 -2.92 -1.49
N ASN A 72 6.17 -3.42 -2.73
CA ASN A 72 7.25 -4.20 -3.31
C ASN A 72 8.54 -3.37 -3.45
N ASN A 73 8.43 -2.12 -3.91
CA ASN A 73 9.57 -1.20 -4.00
C ASN A 73 10.19 -0.89 -2.63
N ILE A 74 9.37 -0.73 -1.58
CA ILE A 74 9.86 -0.52 -0.21
C ILE A 74 10.65 -1.74 0.25
N GLN A 75 10.10 -2.94 0.11
CA GLN A 75 10.78 -4.19 0.46
C GLN A 75 12.06 -4.43 -0.36
N LEU A 76 12.06 -4.11 -1.66
CA LEU A 76 13.23 -4.23 -2.52
C LEU A 76 14.31 -3.19 -2.17
N GLY A 77 13.89 -1.98 -1.79
CA GLY A 77 14.75 -0.90 -1.31
C GLY A 77 15.48 -1.24 -0.02
N GLU A 78 14.84 -1.99 0.88
CA GLU A 78 15.48 -2.52 2.09
C GLU A 78 16.58 -3.53 1.79
N LYS A 79 16.35 -4.49 0.89
CA LYS A 79 17.38 -5.45 0.44
C LYS A 79 18.64 -4.75 -0.12
N LYS A 80 18.48 -3.59 -0.76
CA LYS A 80 19.61 -2.77 -1.25
C LYS A 80 20.34 -1.98 -0.15
N LYS A 81 19.69 -1.66 0.97
CA LYS A 81 20.34 -0.99 2.10
C LYS A 81 21.15 -1.96 2.95
N GLU A 82 20.69 -3.20 3.10
CA GLU A 82 21.40 -4.21 3.89
C GLU A 82 22.70 -4.70 3.25
N THR A 83 22.80 -4.66 1.92
CA THR A 83 24.03 -4.97 1.17
C THR A 83 25.09 -3.85 1.21
N ARG A 84 24.77 -2.68 1.76
CA ARG A 84 25.69 -1.55 1.94
C ARG A 84 26.13 -1.37 3.41
N LYS A 85 26.37 -2.45 4.15
CA LYS A 85 27.15 -2.35 5.40
C LYS A 85 28.62 -2.07 5.04
N PRO A 86 29.29 -1.07 5.64
CA PRO A 86 30.64 -0.70 5.27
C PRO A 86 31.59 -1.83 5.63
N LYS A 87 32.36 -2.32 4.65
CA LYS A 87 33.56 -3.11 4.95
C LYS A 87 34.47 -2.24 5.81
N LYS A 88 34.47 -2.48 7.13
CA LYS A 88 35.50 -1.95 8.04
C LYS A 88 36.85 -2.38 7.46
N LYS A 89 37.61 -1.44 6.88
CA LYS A 89 39.02 -1.66 6.59
C LYS A 89 39.74 -1.55 7.94
N LYS A 90 40.30 -2.69 8.36
CA LYS A 90 41.21 -2.86 9.48
C LYS A 90 42.62 -2.51 9.01
#